data_AF-A0A369RJH0-F1
#
_entry.id   AF-A0A369RJH0-F1
#
_cell.length_a   1.000
_cell.length_b   1.000
_cell.length_c   1.000
_cell.angle_alpha   90.00
_cell.angle_beta   90.00
_cell.angle_gamma   90.00
#
_symmetry.space_group_name_H-M   'P 1'
#
loop_
_entity.id
_entity.type
_entity.pdbx_description
1 polymer ?
#
loop_
_entity_poly.entity_id
_entity_poly.type
_entity_poly.pdbx_seq_one_letter_code
_entity_poly.pdbx_strand_id
1 'polypeptide(L)'
;MKEAIYQRIKDLAASSTADQLAYLAKSLELIADKKAISNVVQMTEVKGIIDALQKRLKDLAENSTPDQLAYLAKALESIVDKSAVSDIVQMTDGKLKELLNAARSHLNEINTNKENSISTITEAKTKSVNEINKLRDNSLNTLKASSDSHISLLDTRKNANIAAINSISNSHKDGLKGLVNNFRTVNDVPDGSSIIGEIETRIKSIPYKRDKN
;
A
#
# COMPACT_ATOMS: atom_id res chain seq x y z
N MET A 1 -1.97 32.95 26.45
CA MET A 1 -1.20 33.73 27.44
C MET A 1 -0.65 35.03 26.84
N LYS A 2 -0.06 35.03 25.62
CA LYS A 2 0.37 36.25 24.93
C LYS A 2 -0.78 37.20 24.52
N GLU A 3 -1.89 36.70 23.95
CA GLU A 3 -3.04 37.54 23.53
C GLU A 3 -3.68 38.34 24.68
N ALA A 4 -3.83 37.72 25.85
CA ALA A 4 -4.36 38.40 27.05
C ALA A 4 -3.45 39.53 27.55
N ILE A 5 -2.14 39.41 27.34
CA ILE A 5 -1.16 40.46 27.67
C ILE A 5 -1.27 41.60 26.65
N TYR A 6 -1.39 41.29 25.35
CA TYR A 6 -1.56 42.31 24.30
C TYR A 6 -2.86 43.11 24.48
N GLN A 7 -3.97 42.44 24.80
CA GLN A 7 -5.23 43.13 25.07
C GLN A 7 -5.13 44.03 26.30
N ARG A 8 -4.50 43.57 27.38
CA ARG A 8 -4.33 44.36 28.60
C ARG A 8 -3.40 45.56 28.40
N ILE A 9 -2.37 45.42 27.57
CA ILE A 9 -1.51 46.55 27.15
C ILE A 9 -2.30 47.56 26.32
N LYS A 10 -3.18 47.10 25.43
CA LYS A 10 -4.05 47.97 24.62
C LYS A 10 -5.03 48.76 25.50
N ASP A 11 -5.63 48.12 26.50
CA ASP A 11 -6.56 48.76 27.44
C ASP A 11 -5.83 49.77 28.37
N LEU A 12 -4.60 49.44 28.80
CA LEU A 12 -3.73 50.35 29.54
C LEU A 12 -3.32 51.56 28.69
N ALA A 13 -2.98 51.35 27.41
CA ALA A 13 -2.65 52.44 26.49
C ALA A 13 -3.83 53.43 26.32
N ALA A 14 -5.07 52.95 26.34
CA ALA A 14 -6.25 53.79 26.20
C ALA A 14 -6.56 54.67 27.43
N SER A 15 -6.09 54.28 28.62
CA SER A 15 -6.48 54.89 29.91
C SER A 15 -5.33 55.56 30.68
N SER A 16 -4.08 55.36 30.25
CA SER A 16 -2.88 55.84 30.94
C SER A 16 -2.63 57.34 30.79
N THR A 17 -1.93 57.92 31.78
CA THR A 17 -1.35 59.27 31.73
C THR A 17 -0.11 59.32 30.83
N ALA A 18 0.38 60.52 30.48
CA ALA A 18 1.54 60.69 29.60
C ALA A 18 2.79 59.94 30.10
N ASP A 19 3.10 60.02 31.40
CA ASP A 19 4.25 59.33 31.98
C ASP A 19 4.07 57.81 32.01
N GLN A 20 2.85 57.34 32.30
CA GLN A 20 2.51 55.92 32.26
C GLN A 20 2.57 55.36 30.83
N LEU A 21 2.16 56.15 29.83
CA LEU A 21 2.29 55.83 28.41
C LEU A 21 3.76 55.70 27.99
N ALA A 22 4.63 56.58 28.48
CA ALA A 22 6.06 56.51 28.20
C ALA A 22 6.69 55.22 28.77
N TYR A 23 6.35 54.84 30.00
CA TYR A 23 6.79 53.56 30.58
C TYR A 23 6.21 52.35 29.85
N LEU A 24 4.95 52.42 29.42
CA LEU A 24 4.29 51.35 28.67
C LEU A 24 4.94 51.17 27.28
N ALA A 25 5.27 52.28 26.60
CA ALA A 25 5.98 52.26 25.32
C ALA A 25 7.40 51.69 25.46
N LYS A 26 8.14 52.03 26.53
CA LYS A 26 9.45 51.43 26.86
C LYS A 26 9.34 49.93 27.16
N SER A 27 8.26 49.51 27.80
CA SER A 27 8.00 48.10 28.10
C SER A 27 7.65 47.32 26.82
N LEU A 28 6.91 47.95 25.90
CA LEU A 28 6.64 47.43 24.56
C LEU A 28 7.90 47.33 23.70
N GLU A 29 8.79 48.32 23.77
CA GLU A 29 10.12 48.30 23.12
C GLU A 29 10.92 47.05 23.52
N LEU A 30 10.87 46.67 24.81
CA LEU A 30 11.52 45.46 25.34
C LEU A 30 10.83 44.15 24.92
N ILE A 31 9.52 44.16 24.69
CA ILE A 31 8.76 42.98 24.20
C ILE A 31 8.92 42.80 22.68
N ALA A 32 9.08 43.90 21.94
CA ALA A 32 9.19 43.90 20.49
C ALA A 32 10.59 43.52 19.96
N ASP A 33 11.64 43.54 20.78
CA ASP A 33 13.00 43.32 20.29
C ASP A 33 13.30 41.86 19.91
N LYS A 34 13.70 41.69 18.64
CA LYS A 34 14.46 40.59 18.00
C LYS A 34 14.03 39.13 18.25
N LYS A 35 12.87 38.68 17.71
CA LYS A 35 12.62 37.32 17.12
C LYS A 35 11.14 36.92 17.09
N ALA A 36 10.26 37.65 17.77
CA ALA A 36 9.01 37.06 18.27
C ALA A 36 7.73 37.34 17.48
N ILE A 37 7.73 38.22 16.47
CA ILE A 37 6.57 38.40 15.59
C ILE A 37 6.67 37.34 14.49
N SER A 38 6.11 36.14 14.74
CA SER A 38 6.27 35.00 13.83
C SER A 38 5.07 34.72 12.95
N ASN A 39 3.95 35.42 13.15
CA ASN A 39 2.73 35.20 12.36
C ASN A 39 1.83 36.45 12.24
N VAL A 40 0.91 36.41 11.28
CA VAL A 40 -0.01 37.51 10.91
C VAL A 40 -0.95 37.91 12.06
N VAL A 41 -1.31 36.97 12.94
CA VAL A 41 -2.15 37.26 14.11
C VAL A 41 -1.42 38.20 15.06
N GLN A 42 -0.17 37.87 15.42
CA GLN A 42 0.68 38.72 16.26
C GLN A 42 1.00 40.07 15.60
N MET A 43 1.16 40.10 14.28
CA MET A 43 1.33 41.37 13.54
C MET A 43 0.13 42.30 13.71
N THR A 44 -1.09 41.74 13.63
CA THR A 44 -2.35 42.50 13.77
C THR A 44 -2.50 43.06 15.19
N GLU A 45 -2.12 42.28 16.20
CA GLU A 45 -2.18 42.70 17.61
C GLU A 45 -1.19 43.83 17.92
N VAL A 46 0.06 43.73 17.47
CA VAL A 46 1.09 44.77 17.67
C VAL A 46 0.69 46.08 16.98
N LYS A 47 0.17 46.01 15.76
CA LYS A 47 -0.35 47.19 15.04
C LYS A 47 -1.48 47.87 15.84
N GLY A 48 -2.42 47.09 16.39
CA GLY A 48 -3.51 47.63 17.21
C GLY A 48 -3.07 48.35 18.50
N ILE A 49 -1.89 48.00 19.04
CA ILE A 49 -1.29 48.70 20.19
C ILE A 49 -0.66 50.02 19.73
N ILE A 50 0.06 50.01 18.60
CA ILE A 50 0.66 51.23 18.03
C ILE A 50 -0.44 52.23 17.64
N ASP A 51 -1.52 51.79 17.00
CA ASP A 51 -2.65 52.63 16.61
C ASP A 51 -3.31 53.29 17.85
N ALA A 52 -3.45 52.53 18.95
CA ALA A 52 -3.98 53.06 20.22
C ALA A 52 -3.05 54.10 20.86
N LEU A 53 -1.74 53.86 20.83
CA LEU A 53 -0.73 54.80 21.34
C LEU A 53 -0.68 56.09 20.50
N GLN A 54 -0.73 55.98 19.18
CA GLN A 54 -0.78 57.13 18.26
C GLN A 54 -2.04 57.97 18.45
N LYS A 55 -3.21 57.33 18.61
CA LYS A 55 -4.46 58.03 18.89
C LYS A 55 -4.39 58.78 20.23
N ARG A 56 -3.86 58.13 21.26
CA ARG A 56 -3.73 58.73 22.59
C ARG A 56 -2.75 59.90 22.59
N LEU A 57 -1.64 59.82 21.86
CA LEU A 57 -0.71 60.95 21.65
C LEU A 57 -1.43 62.15 21.02
N LYS A 58 -2.26 61.92 19.99
CA LYS A 58 -3.05 62.96 19.34
C LYS A 58 -4.02 63.64 20.31
N ASP A 59 -4.68 62.86 21.17
CA ASP A 59 -5.61 63.38 22.19
C ASP A 59 -4.90 64.15 23.33
N LEU A 60 -3.64 63.80 23.63
CA LEU A 60 -2.81 64.45 24.66
C LEU A 60 -2.05 65.69 24.15
N ALA A 61 -1.90 65.85 22.84
CA ALA A 61 -1.16 66.95 22.22
C ALA A 61 -1.73 68.35 22.53
N GLU A 62 -3.01 68.45 22.90
CA GLU A 62 -3.65 69.71 23.27
C GLU A 62 -3.34 70.17 24.71
N ASN A 63 -2.94 69.26 25.61
CA ASN A 63 -2.85 69.53 27.05
C ASN A 63 -1.53 69.06 27.73
N SER A 64 -0.57 68.54 26.96
CA SER A 64 0.70 68.02 27.49
C SER A 64 1.86 68.98 27.24
N THR A 65 2.92 68.87 28.05
CA THR A 65 4.10 69.73 27.87
C THR A 65 4.92 69.33 26.62
N PRO A 66 5.68 70.26 26.02
CA PRO A 66 6.53 69.97 24.87
C PRO A 66 7.51 68.82 25.11
N ASP A 67 8.07 68.70 26.32
CA ASP A 67 9.01 67.64 26.68
C ASP A 67 8.32 66.26 26.76
N GLN A 68 7.08 66.21 27.24
CA GLN A 68 6.27 64.99 27.28
C GLN A 68 5.92 64.52 25.87
N LEU A 69 5.60 65.45 24.97
CA LEU A 69 5.33 65.16 23.56
C LEU A 69 6.60 64.69 22.84
N ALA A 70 7.75 65.32 23.10
CA ALA A 70 9.03 64.94 22.52
C ALA A 70 9.47 63.53 22.95
N TYR A 71 9.34 63.20 24.24
CA TYR A 71 9.66 61.86 24.75
C TYR A 71 8.75 60.78 24.16
N LEU A 72 7.45 61.04 24.05
CA LEU A 72 6.49 60.08 23.51
C LEU A 72 6.64 59.92 21.99
N ALA A 73 6.93 61.00 21.26
CA ALA A 73 7.27 60.97 19.85
C ALA A 73 8.55 60.15 19.59
N LYS A 74 9.60 60.32 20.41
CA LYS A 74 10.83 59.52 20.33
C LYS A 74 10.62 58.04 20.64
N ALA A 75 9.72 57.73 21.57
CA ALA A 75 9.36 56.34 21.90
C ALA A 75 8.60 55.68 20.73
N LEU A 76 7.67 56.41 20.10
CA LEU A 76 6.98 55.97 18.88
C LEU A 76 7.94 55.83 17.70
N GLU A 77 8.85 56.79 17.52
CA GLU A 77 9.91 56.74 16.50
C GLU A 77 10.83 55.53 16.72
N SER A 78 11.29 55.25 17.95
CA SER A 78 12.09 54.05 18.26
C SER A 78 11.36 52.73 17.96
N ILE A 79 10.03 52.71 18.10
CA ILE A 79 9.19 51.54 17.77
C ILE A 79 9.00 51.42 16.24
N VAL A 80 8.72 52.52 15.55
CA VAL A 80 8.43 52.55 14.11
C VAL A 80 9.70 52.43 13.25
N ASP A 81 10.81 53.05 13.65
CA ASP A 81 12.06 53.14 12.87
C ASP A 81 12.91 51.86 12.89
N LYS A 82 12.55 50.89 13.74
CA LYS A 82 13.02 49.51 13.58
C LYS A 82 12.38 48.93 12.31
N SER A 83 13.03 49.10 11.16
CA SER A 83 12.62 48.72 9.79
C SER A 83 11.50 47.67 9.63
N ALA A 84 11.56 46.54 10.35
CA ALA A 84 10.50 45.52 10.36
C ALA A 84 9.13 46.04 10.86
N VAL A 85 9.09 46.91 11.87
CA VAL A 85 7.87 47.52 12.41
C VAL A 85 7.34 48.64 11.50
N SER A 86 8.20 49.41 10.83
CA SER A 86 7.80 50.39 9.81
C SER A 86 7.06 49.73 8.65
N ASP A 87 7.63 48.64 8.12
CA ASP A 87 7.01 47.85 7.05
C ASP A 87 5.67 47.23 7.49
N ILE A 88 5.55 46.85 8.77
CA ILE A 88 4.30 46.35 9.39
C ILE A 88 3.25 47.45 9.56
N VAL A 89 3.64 48.64 10.01
CA VAL A 89 2.73 49.78 10.23
C VAL A 89 2.21 50.33 8.90
N GLN A 90 3.00 50.24 7.82
CA GLN A 90 2.60 50.62 6.47
C GLN A 90 1.71 49.58 5.75
N MET A 91 1.60 48.35 6.28
CA MET A 91 0.56 47.41 5.82
C MET A 91 -0.80 47.82 6.39
N THR A 92 -1.67 48.31 5.50
CA THR A 92 -3.07 48.59 5.86
C THR A 92 -3.82 47.31 6.21
N ASP A 93 -4.86 47.41 7.04
CA ASP A 93 -5.72 46.27 7.41
C ASP A 93 -6.30 45.54 6.18
N GLY A 94 -6.49 46.28 5.08
CA GLY A 94 -6.89 45.72 3.78
C GLY A 94 -5.85 44.75 3.20
N LYS A 95 -4.57 45.15 3.16
CA LYS A 95 -3.48 44.31 2.65
C LYS A 95 -3.25 43.06 3.49
N LEU A 96 -3.36 43.18 4.82
CA LEU A 96 -3.27 42.02 5.73
C LEU A 96 -4.41 41.03 5.48
N LYS A 97 -5.62 41.54 5.26
CA LYS A 97 -6.80 40.71 4.95
C LYS A 97 -6.68 40.05 3.58
N GLU A 98 -6.16 40.74 2.58
CA GLU A 98 -5.85 40.17 1.27
C GLU A 98 -4.83 39.05 1.38
N LEU A 99 -3.74 39.26 2.12
CA LEU A 99 -2.70 38.25 2.32
C LEU A 99 -3.26 37.00 3.03
N LEU A 100 -4.11 37.20 4.05
CA LEU A 100 -4.79 36.12 4.76
C LEU A 100 -5.74 35.34 3.83
N ASN A 101 -6.50 36.06 3.00
CA ASN A 101 -7.41 35.43 2.04
C ASN A 101 -6.65 34.66 0.96
N ALA A 102 -5.54 35.21 0.45
CA ALA A 102 -4.67 34.54 -0.51
C ALA A 102 -4.05 33.27 0.09
N ALA A 103 -3.56 33.35 1.34
CA ALA A 103 -3.02 32.18 2.05
C ALA A 103 -4.09 31.08 2.26
N ARG A 104 -5.33 31.48 2.61
CA ARG A 104 -6.46 30.53 2.72
C ARG A 104 -6.83 29.91 1.36
N SER A 105 -6.84 30.71 0.30
CA SER A 105 -7.09 30.22 -1.06
C SER A 105 -6.05 29.19 -1.48
N HIS A 106 -4.76 29.52 -1.31
CA HIS A 106 -3.67 28.59 -1.62
C HIS A 106 -3.75 27.30 -0.79
N LEU A 107 -4.08 27.39 0.51
CA LEU A 107 -4.28 26.20 1.35
C LEU A 107 -5.44 25.33 0.86
N ASN A 108 -6.54 25.93 0.44
CA ASN A 108 -7.68 25.21 -0.13
C ASN A 108 -7.30 24.54 -1.45
N GLU A 109 -6.60 25.24 -2.35
CA GLU A 109 -6.10 24.67 -3.61
C GLU A 109 -5.16 23.49 -3.36
N ILE A 110 -4.23 23.61 -2.41
CA ILE A 110 -3.36 22.50 -1.99
C ILE A 110 -4.18 21.30 -1.52
N ASN A 111 -5.22 21.53 -0.70
CA ASN A 111 -6.04 20.44 -0.19
C ASN A 111 -6.86 19.77 -1.30
N THR A 112 -7.47 20.54 -2.19
CA THR A 112 -8.18 20.02 -3.36
C THR A 112 -7.25 19.23 -4.29
N ASN A 113 -6.07 19.75 -4.58
CA ASN A 113 -5.08 19.06 -5.43
C ASN A 113 -4.61 17.74 -4.80
N LYS A 114 -4.41 17.73 -3.47
CA LYS A 114 -4.09 16.52 -2.71
C LYS A 114 -5.22 15.49 -2.81
N GLU A 115 -6.48 15.89 -2.59
CA GLU A 115 -7.63 14.99 -2.68
C GLU A 115 -7.78 14.40 -4.10
N ASN A 116 -7.67 15.23 -5.14
CA ASN A 116 -7.72 14.78 -6.54
C ASN A 116 -6.59 13.79 -6.88
N SER A 117 -5.37 14.06 -6.39
CA SER A 117 -4.22 13.18 -6.60
C SER A 117 -4.42 11.82 -5.91
N ILE A 118 -4.91 11.81 -4.68
CA ILE A 118 -5.22 10.58 -3.94
C ILE A 118 -6.32 9.78 -4.65
N SER A 119 -7.38 10.43 -5.13
CA SER A 119 -8.45 9.77 -5.89
C SER A 119 -7.90 9.10 -7.15
N THR A 120 -7.11 9.83 -7.94
CA THR A 120 -6.50 9.33 -9.17
C THR A 120 -5.60 8.12 -8.91
N ILE A 121 -4.75 8.18 -7.88
CA ILE A 121 -3.87 7.06 -7.49
C ILE A 121 -4.68 5.84 -7.05
N THR A 122 -5.78 6.07 -6.31
CA THR A 122 -6.65 4.99 -5.81
C THR A 122 -7.36 4.28 -6.97
N GLU A 123 -7.86 5.03 -7.95
CA GLU A 123 -8.46 4.47 -9.16
C GLU A 123 -7.46 3.67 -9.99
N ALA A 124 -6.26 4.22 -10.21
CA ALA A 124 -5.20 3.55 -10.95
C ALA A 124 -4.76 2.23 -10.27
N LYS A 125 -4.63 2.24 -8.94
CA LYS A 125 -4.34 1.04 -8.14
C LYS A 125 -5.45 0.00 -8.30
N THR A 126 -6.71 0.41 -8.20
CA THR A 126 -7.86 -0.49 -8.32
C THR A 126 -7.91 -1.16 -9.68
N LYS A 127 -7.74 -0.39 -10.77
CA LYS A 127 -7.68 -0.91 -12.15
C LYS A 127 -6.53 -1.91 -12.31
N SER A 128 -5.33 -1.57 -11.82
CA SER A 128 -4.16 -2.43 -11.93
C SER A 128 -4.35 -3.78 -11.21
N VAL A 129 -4.91 -3.77 -10.00
CA VAL A 129 -5.19 -5.00 -9.25
C VAL A 129 -6.20 -5.89 -9.96
N ASN A 130 -7.24 -5.30 -10.56
CA ASN A 130 -8.24 -6.04 -11.31
C ASN A 130 -7.65 -6.72 -12.55
N GLU A 131 -6.78 -6.03 -13.30
CA GLU A 131 -6.10 -6.64 -14.46
C GLU A 131 -5.14 -7.75 -14.05
N ILE A 132 -4.40 -7.59 -12.95
CA ILE A 132 -3.52 -8.65 -12.41
C ILE A 132 -4.35 -9.89 -12.05
N ASN A 133 -5.49 -9.71 -11.36
CA ASN A 133 -6.36 -10.83 -10.99
C ASN A 133 -6.91 -11.54 -12.23
N LYS A 134 -7.35 -10.79 -13.25
CA LYS A 134 -7.84 -11.35 -14.51
C LYS A 134 -6.78 -12.17 -15.24
N LEU A 135 -5.54 -11.66 -15.33
CA LEU A 135 -4.42 -12.38 -15.94
C LEU A 135 -4.05 -13.65 -15.16
N ARG A 136 -4.04 -13.57 -13.83
CA ARG A 136 -3.82 -14.73 -12.95
C ARG A 136 -4.85 -15.82 -13.22
N ASP A 137 -6.13 -15.46 -13.20
CA ASP A 137 -7.22 -16.42 -13.34
C ASP A 137 -7.23 -17.07 -14.73
N ASN A 138 -6.97 -16.30 -15.78
CA ASN A 138 -6.82 -16.82 -17.14
C ASN A 138 -5.65 -17.82 -17.25
N SER A 139 -4.51 -17.49 -16.64
CA SER A 139 -3.32 -18.36 -16.66
C SER A 139 -3.57 -19.66 -15.90
N LEU A 140 -4.21 -19.59 -14.73
CA LEU A 140 -4.57 -20.76 -13.94
C LEU A 140 -5.56 -21.67 -14.67
N ASN A 141 -6.59 -21.09 -15.30
CA ASN A 141 -7.56 -21.87 -16.08
C ASN A 141 -6.92 -22.56 -17.28
N THR A 142 -5.99 -21.89 -17.96
CA THR A 142 -5.25 -22.46 -19.09
C THR A 142 -4.35 -23.62 -18.64
N LEU A 143 -3.60 -23.45 -17.53
CA LEU A 143 -2.77 -24.50 -16.96
C LEU A 143 -3.61 -25.71 -16.52
N LYS A 144 -4.75 -25.46 -15.87
CA LYS A 144 -5.66 -26.52 -15.45
C LYS A 144 -6.18 -27.30 -16.65
N ALA A 145 -6.68 -26.62 -17.69
CA ALA A 145 -7.19 -27.28 -18.89
C ALA A 145 -6.11 -28.12 -19.60
N SER A 146 -4.88 -27.60 -19.69
CA SER A 146 -3.73 -28.33 -20.23
C SER A 146 -3.40 -29.58 -19.41
N SER A 147 -3.35 -29.45 -18.09
CA SER A 147 -3.11 -30.57 -17.18
C SER A 147 -4.19 -31.65 -17.29
N ASP A 148 -5.47 -31.26 -17.28
CA ASP A 148 -6.60 -32.18 -17.42
C ASP A 148 -6.52 -32.94 -18.76
N SER A 149 -6.17 -32.25 -19.84
CA SER A 149 -5.98 -32.86 -21.17
C SER A 149 -4.84 -33.87 -21.18
N HIS A 150 -3.70 -33.54 -20.57
CA HIS A 150 -2.56 -34.46 -20.47
C HIS A 150 -2.88 -35.70 -19.64
N ILE A 151 -3.58 -35.54 -18.52
CA ILE A 151 -4.02 -36.68 -17.68
C ILE A 151 -4.96 -37.58 -18.47
N SER A 152 -5.95 -37.02 -19.16
CA SER A 152 -6.89 -37.79 -19.99
C SER A 152 -6.18 -38.59 -21.09
N LEU A 153 -5.16 -37.99 -21.72
CA LEU A 153 -4.35 -38.64 -22.73
C LEU A 153 -3.49 -39.78 -22.16
N LEU A 154 -2.91 -39.60 -20.96
CA LEU A 154 -2.18 -40.65 -20.26
C LEU A 154 -3.09 -41.81 -19.87
N ASP A 155 -4.29 -41.55 -19.37
CA ASP A 155 -5.26 -42.58 -19.03
C ASP A 155 -5.69 -43.38 -20.26
N THR A 156 -5.92 -42.70 -21.39
CA THR A 156 -6.24 -43.34 -22.67
C THR A 156 -5.10 -44.27 -23.11
N ARG A 157 -3.84 -43.80 -23.06
CA ARG A 157 -2.66 -44.60 -23.43
C ARG A 157 -2.46 -45.79 -22.49
N LYS A 158 -2.63 -45.58 -21.19
CA LYS A 158 -2.56 -46.63 -20.18
C LYS A 158 -3.59 -47.73 -20.48
N ASN A 159 -4.84 -47.36 -20.72
CA ASN A 159 -5.91 -48.32 -21.01
C ASN A 159 -5.65 -49.10 -22.31
N ALA A 160 -5.19 -48.42 -23.37
CA ALA A 160 -4.82 -49.07 -24.62
C ALA A 160 -3.67 -50.07 -24.44
N ASN A 161 -2.62 -49.71 -23.69
CA ASN A 161 -1.50 -50.60 -23.39
C ASN A 161 -1.94 -51.81 -22.57
N ILE A 162 -2.79 -51.62 -21.54
CA ILE A 162 -3.35 -52.74 -20.76
C ILE A 162 -4.15 -53.69 -21.67
N ALA A 163 -4.99 -53.15 -22.54
CA ALA A 163 -5.77 -53.95 -23.48
C ALA A 163 -4.86 -54.77 -24.43
N ALA A 164 -3.81 -54.15 -24.96
CA ALA A 164 -2.84 -54.82 -25.82
C ALA A 164 -2.10 -55.97 -25.10
N ILE A 165 -1.62 -55.73 -23.87
CA ILE A 165 -0.96 -56.75 -23.04
C ILE A 165 -1.90 -57.92 -22.77
N ASN A 166 -3.15 -57.64 -22.41
CA ASN A 166 -4.15 -58.68 -22.15
C ASN A 166 -4.46 -59.49 -23.42
N SER A 167 -4.55 -58.84 -24.57
CA SER A 167 -4.76 -59.53 -25.86
C SER A 167 -3.61 -60.49 -26.17
N ILE A 168 -2.35 -60.03 -26.09
CA ILE A 168 -1.17 -60.88 -26.32
C ILE A 168 -1.13 -62.05 -25.34
N SER A 169 -1.39 -61.77 -24.05
CA SER A 169 -1.39 -62.79 -23.00
C SER A 169 -2.43 -63.87 -23.25
N ASN A 170 -3.63 -63.49 -23.68
CA ASN A 170 -4.69 -64.44 -24.04
C ASN A 170 -4.32 -65.27 -25.27
N SER A 171 -3.77 -64.64 -26.31
CA SER A 171 -3.29 -65.36 -27.50
C SER A 171 -2.20 -66.39 -27.16
N HIS A 172 -1.23 -66.03 -26.32
CA HIS A 172 -0.21 -66.97 -25.85
C HIS A 172 -0.81 -68.11 -25.02
N LYS A 173 -1.73 -67.78 -24.10
CA LYS A 173 -2.44 -68.78 -23.28
C LYS A 173 -3.18 -69.79 -24.15
N ASP A 174 -3.90 -69.33 -25.16
CA ASP A 174 -4.67 -70.20 -26.05
C ASP A 174 -3.77 -71.01 -26.99
N GLY A 175 -2.67 -70.43 -27.48
CA GLY A 175 -1.64 -71.17 -28.21
C GLY A 175 -1.01 -72.30 -27.39
N LEU A 176 -0.67 -72.04 -26.13
CA LEU A 176 -0.14 -73.06 -25.21
C LEU A 176 -1.15 -74.17 -24.92
N LYS A 177 -2.44 -73.84 -24.72
CA LYS A 177 -3.49 -74.86 -24.59
C LYS A 177 -3.59 -75.73 -25.84
N GLY A 178 -3.52 -75.13 -27.03
CA GLY A 178 -3.50 -75.86 -28.30
C GLY A 178 -2.33 -76.83 -28.38
N LEU A 179 -1.12 -76.38 -28.03
CA LEU A 179 0.07 -77.22 -28.00
C LEU A 179 -0.07 -78.40 -27.01
N VAL A 180 -0.56 -78.14 -25.79
CA VAL A 180 -0.81 -79.18 -24.80
C VAL A 180 -1.83 -80.21 -25.29
N ASN A 181 -2.90 -79.76 -25.95
CA ASN A 181 -3.90 -80.67 -26.53
C ASN A 181 -3.31 -81.53 -27.65
N ASN A 182 -2.53 -80.94 -28.56
CA ASN A 182 -1.84 -81.68 -29.61
C ASN A 182 -0.90 -82.74 -29.05
N PHE A 183 -0.12 -82.41 -28.00
CA PHE A 183 0.74 -83.39 -27.32
C PHE A 183 -0.06 -84.53 -26.68
N ARG A 184 -1.21 -84.23 -26.07
CA ARG A 184 -2.10 -85.28 -25.54
C ARG A 184 -2.59 -86.19 -26.66
N THR A 185 -3.09 -85.63 -27.76
CA THR A 185 -3.60 -86.42 -28.90
C THR A 185 -2.53 -87.29 -29.55
N VAL A 186 -1.29 -86.80 -29.72
CA VAL A 186 -0.19 -87.59 -30.29
C VAL A 186 0.26 -88.73 -29.37
N ASN A 187 0.24 -88.49 -28.05
CA ASN A 187 0.65 -89.50 -27.07
C ASN A 187 -0.48 -90.45 -26.64
N ASP A 188 -1.72 -90.19 -27.08
CA ASP A 188 -2.86 -91.05 -26.76
C ASP A 188 -2.76 -92.32 -27.61
N VAL A 189 -2.60 -93.47 -26.95
CA VAL A 189 -2.58 -94.77 -27.63
C VAL A 189 -4.01 -95.30 -27.61
N PRO A 190 -4.68 -95.44 -28.77
CA PRO A 190 -6.08 -95.85 -28.81
C PRO A 190 -6.31 -97.19 -28.13
N ASP A 191 -7.45 -97.32 -27.44
CA ASP A 191 -7.91 -98.59 -26.87
C ASP A 191 -7.99 -99.65 -27.99
N GLY A 192 -7.37 -100.80 -27.76
CA GLY A 192 -7.26 -101.89 -28.75
C GLY A 192 -6.10 -101.74 -29.74
N SER A 193 -5.21 -100.76 -29.58
CA SER A 193 -3.99 -100.64 -30.40
C SER A 193 -3.08 -101.87 -30.28
N SER A 194 -2.67 -102.42 -31.42
CA SER A 194 -1.73 -103.55 -31.49
C SER A 194 -0.36 -103.23 -30.90
N ILE A 195 -0.01 -101.94 -30.77
CA ILE A 195 1.25 -101.49 -30.17
C ILE A 195 1.30 -101.87 -28.68
N ILE A 196 0.19 -101.75 -27.93
CA ILE A 196 0.15 -102.17 -26.51
C ILE A 196 0.33 -103.69 -26.41
N GLY A 197 -0.36 -104.46 -27.26
CA GLY A 197 -0.20 -105.91 -27.28
C GLY A 197 1.23 -106.36 -27.62
N GLU A 198 1.88 -105.70 -28.57
CA GLU A 198 3.28 -105.94 -28.92
C GLU A 198 4.24 -105.56 -27.78
N ILE A 199 4.01 -104.43 -27.10
CA ILE A 199 4.79 -104.01 -25.91
C ILE A 199 4.65 -105.06 -24.81
N GLU A 200 3.44 -105.48 -24.48
CA GLU A 200 3.20 -106.51 -23.46
C GLU A 200 3.86 -107.85 -23.82
N THR A 201 3.80 -108.23 -25.10
CA THR A 201 4.45 -109.45 -25.61
C THR A 201 5.96 -109.36 -25.45
N ARG A 202 6.55 -108.22 -25.83
CA ARG A 202 7.98 -107.97 -25.65
C ARG A 202 8.38 -108.00 -24.19
N ILE A 203 7.66 -107.31 -23.30
CA ILE A 203 7.89 -107.33 -21.86
C ILE A 203 7.88 -108.76 -21.31
N LYS A 204 6.90 -109.59 -21.71
CA LYS A 204 6.80 -111.01 -21.30
C LYS A 204 7.95 -111.86 -21.86
N SER A 205 8.49 -111.50 -23.02
CA SER A 205 9.61 -112.20 -23.66
C SER A 205 10.99 -111.76 -23.16
N ILE A 206 11.08 -110.71 -22.33
CA ILE A 206 12.34 -110.33 -21.67
C ILE A 206 12.68 -111.42 -20.64
N PRO A 207 13.80 -112.15 -20.80
CA PRO A 207 14.17 -113.19 -19.87
C PRO A 207 14.46 -112.59 -18.49
N TYR A 208 13.76 -113.09 -17.47
CA TYR A 208 13.99 -112.74 -16.08
C TYR A 208 15.41 -113.17 -15.67
N LYS A 209 16.39 -112.27 -15.74
CA LYS A 209 17.67 -112.45 -15.05
C LYS A 209 17.40 -112.32 -13.55
N ARG A 210 17.19 -113.47 -12.91
CA ARG A 210 17.27 -113.58 -11.46
C ARG A 210 18.75 -113.43 -11.11
N ASP A 211 19.18 -112.23 -10.73
CA ASP A 211 20.48 -112.05 -10.12
C ASP A 211 20.48 -112.87 -8.81
N LYS A 212 21.21 -113.99 -8.85
CA LYS A 212 21.45 -114.83 -7.68
C LYS A 212 22.54 -114.13 -6.86
N ASN A 213 22.19 -113.68 -5.66
CA ASN A 213 23.07 -113.78 -4.50
C ASN A 213 22.46 -114.82 -3.56
#